data_AF-A0A3M1CDG6-F1
#
_entry.id   AF-A0A3M1CDG6-F1
#
_cell.length_a   1.000
_cell.length_b   1.000
_cell.length_c   1.000
_cell.angle_alpha   90.00
_cell.angle_beta   90.00
_cell.angle_gamma   90.00
#
_symmetry.space_group_name_H-M   'P 1'
#
loop_
_entity.id
_entity.type
_entity.pdbx_description
1 polymer ?
#
loop_
_entity_poly.entity_id
_entity_poly.type
_entity_poly.pdbx_seq_one_letter_code
_entity_poly.pdbx_strand_id
1 'polypeptide(L)'
;MNPFNHSRNVETSNETIHFSVFLKLQRIFKRHYACELSFVQFKDLSPEEAQKIQSKKSVFKDNEILAPVIVDKEVYGALQLLHIKNKKILKDKKTFKELIDFSTGVLKSYFLELSRLETLNLMERHLVLLSEPENIFSFKRPSFSKEGLTPRRLHPDWCLSVFIVAPSLQDILKTAFEIHDISGRYAFVPFKDIWGVIKDSPSIDTMGDVSLFVEDIRSLNSEQINFLLNYSSSLEGPQFIVGALEGDLPLSRRVLDQAFPLFIKVNKPLKDRHSLKKLLRNQAPMDKNNLFLPI
;
A
#
# COMPACT_ATOMS: atom_id res chain seq x y z
N MET A 1 18.38 -41.09 30.97
CA MET A 1 17.17 -40.80 30.16
C MET A 1 17.17 -39.31 29.86
N ASN A 2 17.32 -38.95 28.58
CA ASN A 2 17.63 -37.59 28.13
C ASN A 2 16.33 -36.97 27.55
N PRO A 3 15.82 -35.83 28.05
CA PRO A 3 14.53 -35.28 27.61
C PRO A 3 14.63 -34.37 26.37
N PHE A 4 15.79 -34.31 25.70
CA PHE A 4 15.97 -33.55 24.46
C PHE A 4 15.88 -34.47 23.25
N ASN A 5 14.67 -34.90 22.90
CA ASN A 5 14.41 -35.52 21.60
C ASN A 5 12.95 -35.29 21.16
N HIS A 6 12.58 -34.02 21.08
CA HIS A 6 11.47 -33.55 20.25
C HIS A 6 12.00 -32.48 19.29
N SER A 7 13.01 -32.85 18.49
CA SER A 7 13.14 -32.29 17.15
C SER A 7 11.97 -32.83 16.34
N ARG A 8 10.83 -32.13 16.39
CA ARG A 8 9.85 -32.28 15.32
C ARG A 8 10.61 -32.02 14.03
N ASN A 9 10.65 -33.02 13.15
CA ASN A 9 11.05 -32.85 11.77
C ASN A 9 10.07 -31.85 11.12
N VAL A 10 10.39 -30.55 11.23
CA VAL A 10 9.80 -29.48 10.42
C VAL A 10 10.55 -29.48 9.08
N GLU A 11 10.52 -30.62 8.40
CA GLU A 11 11.09 -30.80 7.04
C GLU A 11 10.01 -31.02 5.99
N THR A 12 8.72 -30.95 6.34
CA THR A 12 7.63 -31.25 5.41
C THR A 12 6.53 -30.20 5.43
N SER A 13 6.90 -28.96 5.13
CA SER A 13 6.18 -28.08 4.20
C SER A 13 6.94 -26.76 4.18
N ASN A 14 7.82 -26.59 3.19
CA ASN A 14 8.29 -25.26 2.80
C ASN A 14 7.08 -24.51 2.22
N GLU A 15 6.13 -24.14 3.09
CA GLU A 15 5.07 -23.20 2.78
C GLU A 15 5.78 -21.87 2.55
N THR A 16 6.03 -21.61 1.27
CA THR A 16 6.32 -20.30 0.72
C THR A 16 5.46 -19.30 1.49
N ILE A 17 6.08 -18.49 2.37
CA ILE A 17 5.43 -17.29 2.90
C ILE A 17 4.73 -16.66 1.70
N HIS A 18 3.40 -16.47 1.74
CA HIS A 18 2.67 -16.02 0.55
C HIS A 18 3.42 -14.85 -0.05
N PHE A 19 3.93 -15.08 -1.27
CA PHE A 19 4.81 -14.17 -1.97
C PHE A 19 4.18 -12.76 -1.99
N SER A 20 2.85 -12.67 -2.03
CA SER A 20 2.09 -11.41 -2.01
C SER A 20 2.25 -10.57 -0.74
N VAL A 21 2.15 -11.13 0.47
CA VAL A 21 2.24 -10.36 1.74
C VAL A 21 3.67 -9.88 1.97
N PHE A 22 4.64 -10.76 1.71
CA PHE A 22 6.05 -10.41 1.85
C PHE A 22 6.48 -9.36 0.80
N LEU A 23 6.10 -9.52 -0.48
CA LEU A 23 6.32 -8.52 -1.52
C LEU A 23 5.71 -7.16 -1.16
N LYS A 24 4.52 -7.14 -0.54
CA LYS A 24 3.89 -5.90 -0.06
C LYS A 24 4.76 -5.20 0.97
N LEU A 25 5.25 -5.93 1.98
CA LEU A 25 6.20 -5.39 2.97
C LEU A 25 7.49 -4.89 2.29
N GLN A 26 8.08 -5.66 1.37
CA GLN A 26 9.27 -5.24 0.62
C GLN A 26 9.06 -3.90 -0.11
N ARG A 27 7.92 -3.72 -0.77
CA ARG A 27 7.58 -2.48 -1.47
C ARG A 27 7.40 -1.31 -0.50
N ILE A 28 6.74 -1.53 0.64
CA ILE A 28 6.59 -0.50 1.69
C ILE A 28 7.98 -0.06 2.16
N PHE A 29 8.85 -1.00 2.47
CA PHE A 29 10.21 -0.71 2.96
C PHE A 29 11.06 0.02 1.94
N LYS A 30 11.06 -0.47 0.69
CA LYS A 30 11.80 0.17 -0.41
C LYS A 30 11.33 1.60 -0.65
N ARG A 31 10.02 1.86 -0.55
CA ARG A 31 9.43 3.16 -0.85
C ARG A 31 9.52 4.16 0.29
N HIS A 32 9.10 3.76 1.48
CA HIS A 32 8.93 4.66 2.61
C HIS A 32 10.21 4.81 3.42
N TYR A 33 11.06 3.78 3.43
CA TYR A 33 12.25 3.71 4.29
C TYR A 33 13.56 3.60 3.50
N ALA A 34 13.49 3.50 2.16
CA ALA A 34 14.64 3.41 1.27
C ALA A 34 15.63 2.28 1.66
N CYS A 35 15.09 1.18 2.15
CA CYS A 35 15.82 -0.04 2.49
C CYS A 35 15.15 -1.26 1.83
N GLU A 36 15.93 -2.31 1.65
CA GLU A 36 15.43 -3.58 1.13
C GLU A 36 15.08 -4.49 2.30
N LEU A 37 13.98 -5.21 2.18
CA LEU A 37 13.54 -6.20 3.16
C LEU A 37 13.66 -7.57 2.52
N SER A 38 14.21 -8.55 3.22
CA SER A 38 14.30 -9.95 2.82
C SER A 38 13.89 -10.83 4.01
N PHE A 39 13.39 -12.03 3.73
CA PHE A 39 13.18 -13.05 4.75
C PHE A 39 14.23 -14.13 4.53
N VAL A 40 14.94 -14.49 5.59
CA VAL A 40 16.08 -15.41 5.55
C VAL A 40 15.76 -16.60 6.43
N GLN A 41 15.84 -17.80 5.86
CA GLN A 41 15.63 -19.04 6.60
C GLN A 41 16.89 -19.37 7.42
N PHE A 42 16.74 -20.15 8.49
CA PHE A 42 17.87 -20.51 9.36
C PHE A 42 19.02 -21.20 8.62
N LYS A 43 18.71 -22.00 7.59
CA LYS A 43 19.71 -22.71 6.77
C LYS A 43 20.59 -21.74 5.97
N ASP A 44 20.11 -20.53 5.73
CA ASP A 44 20.79 -19.49 4.96
C ASP A 44 21.57 -18.52 5.87
N LEU A 45 21.50 -18.70 7.19
CA LEU A 45 22.25 -17.94 8.19
C LEU A 45 23.55 -18.66 8.57
N SER A 46 24.58 -17.91 8.94
CA SER A 46 25.77 -18.51 9.57
C SER A 46 25.41 -19.13 10.93
N PRO A 47 26.17 -20.13 11.44
CA PRO A 47 25.86 -20.78 12.71
C PRO A 47 25.73 -19.81 13.89
N GLU A 48 26.57 -18.77 13.94
CA GLU A 48 26.53 -17.75 14.98
C GLU A 48 25.27 -16.87 14.90
N GLU A 49 24.86 -16.49 13.69
CA GLU A 49 23.63 -15.73 13.46
C GLU A 49 22.40 -16.56 13.77
N ALA A 50 22.35 -17.81 13.30
CA ALA A 50 21.27 -18.73 13.58
C ALA A 50 21.09 -18.90 15.10
N GLN A 51 22.17 -19.09 15.84
CA GLN A 51 22.14 -19.19 17.30
C GLN A 51 21.58 -17.92 17.96
N LYS A 52 22.01 -16.72 17.51
CA LYS A 52 21.51 -15.44 18.04
C LYS A 52 20.02 -15.25 17.74
N ILE A 53 19.59 -15.51 16.51
CA ILE A 53 18.19 -15.38 16.07
C ILE A 53 17.30 -16.39 16.82
N GLN A 54 17.73 -17.65 16.98
CA GLN A 54 17.02 -18.65 17.79
C GLN A 54 16.90 -18.23 19.26
N SER A 55 17.93 -17.54 19.80
CA SER A 55 17.86 -16.93 21.14
C SER A 55 17.02 -15.66 21.22
N LYS A 56 16.24 -15.34 20.17
CA LYS A 56 15.35 -14.17 20.06
C LYS A 56 16.10 -12.83 20.11
N LYS A 57 17.35 -12.81 19.66
CA LYS A 57 18.18 -11.60 19.60
C LYS A 57 18.42 -11.17 18.16
N SER A 58 18.24 -9.88 17.89
CA SER A 58 18.62 -9.28 16.60
C SER A 58 20.14 -9.22 16.44
N VAL A 59 20.62 -9.35 15.20
CA VAL A 59 22.02 -9.21 14.82
C VAL A 59 22.19 -7.94 13.99
N PHE A 60 23.09 -7.06 14.41
CA PHE A 60 23.38 -5.80 13.73
C PHE A 60 24.76 -5.88 13.07
N LYS A 61 24.82 -5.53 11.79
CA LYS A 61 26.06 -5.36 11.01
C LYS A 61 26.08 -3.98 10.35
N ASP A 62 27.19 -3.62 9.73
CA ASP A 62 27.43 -2.27 9.20
C ASP A 62 26.35 -1.76 8.24
N ASN A 63 25.77 -2.64 7.41
CA ASN A 63 24.73 -2.27 6.42
C ASN A 63 23.54 -3.25 6.39
N GLU A 64 23.46 -4.12 7.38
CA GLU A 64 22.50 -5.22 7.42
C GLU A 64 22.01 -5.39 8.86
N ILE A 65 20.72 -5.66 9.02
CA ILE A 65 20.18 -6.06 10.30
C ILE A 65 19.29 -7.28 10.14
N LEU A 66 19.50 -8.27 11.00
CA LEU A 66 18.68 -9.47 11.11
C LEU A 66 17.84 -9.39 12.37
N ALA A 67 16.53 -9.54 12.25
CA ALA A 67 15.61 -9.58 13.38
C ALA A 67 14.81 -10.88 13.39
N PRO A 68 14.66 -11.55 14.54
CA PRO A 68 13.91 -12.79 14.61
C PRO A 68 12.43 -12.55 14.31
N VAL A 69 11.84 -13.42 13.49
CA VAL A 69 10.38 -13.46 13.29
C VAL A 69 9.81 -14.47 14.27
N ILE A 70 9.08 -13.95 15.27
CA ILE A 70 8.56 -14.73 16.39
C ILE A 70 7.03 -14.83 16.27
N VAL A 71 6.53 -16.06 16.16
CA VAL A 71 5.09 -16.36 16.13
C VAL A 71 4.83 -17.38 17.23
N ASP A 72 3.88 -17.09 18.13
CA ASP A 72 3.53 -17.96 19.26
C ASP A 72 4.71 -18.51 20.07
N LYS A 73 5.69 -17.64 20.34
CA LYS A 73 6.94 -17.92 21.08
C LYS A 73 7.94 -18.79 20.33
N GLU A 74 7.63 -19.29 19.15
CA GLU A 74 8.53 -19.99 18.24
C GLU A 74 9.20 -19.00 17.27
N VAL A 75 10.40 -19.35 16.79
CA VAL A 75 11.16 -18.51 15.86
C VAL A 75 11.17 -19.19 14.50
N TYR A 76 10.69 -18.49 13.48
CA TYR A 76 10.49 -19.04 12.12
C TYR A 76 11.64 -18.71 11.16
N GLY A 77 12.45 -17.71 11.49
CA GLY A 77 13.57 -17.25 10.69
C GLY A 77 13.97 -15.83 11.06
N ALA A 78 14.61 -15.13 10.13
CA ALA A 78 15.01 -13.74 10.30
C ALA A 78 14.43 -12.84 9.20
N LEU A 79 13.90 -11.69 9.60
CA LEU A 79 13.75 -10.55 8.71
C LEU A 79 15.11 -9.88 8.55
N GLN A 80 15.55 -9.73 7.32
CA GLN A 80 16.78 -9.07 6.95
C GLN A 80 16.46 -7.71 6.32
N LEU A 81 17.11 -6.67 6.84
CA LEU A 81 17.03 -5.31 6.30
C LEU A 81 18.38 -4.97 5.67
N LEU A 82 18.39 -4.74 4.37
CA LEU A 82 19.57 -4.45 3.55
C LEU A 82 19.55 -3.01 3.01
N HIS A 83 20.71 -2.58 2.53
CA HIS A 83 20.88 -1.33 1.77
C HIS A 83 20.28 -0.10 2.46
N ILE A 84 20.50 0.03 3.77
CA ILE A 84 19.99 1.15 4.56
C ILE A 84 20.76 2.42 4.16
N LYS A 85 20.29 3.11 3.11
CA LYS A 85 20.94 4.30 2.55
C LYS A 85 20.98 5.46 3.55
N ASN A 86 19.97 5.53 4.42
CA ASN A 86 19.91 6.56 5.44
C ASN A 86 20.60 6.09 6.72
N LYS A 87 21.87 6.49 6.89
CA LYS A 87 22.67 6.19 8.09
C LYS A 87 22.05 6.70 9.40
N LYS A 88 21.05 7.61 9.37
CA LYS A 88 20.31 8.00 10.57
C LYS A 88 19.43 6.85 11.08
N ILE A 89 18.87 6.00 10.21
CA ILE A 89 18.08 4.81 10.59
C ILE A 89 18.96 3.85 11.39
N LEU A 90 20.20 3.64 10.95
CA LEU A 90 21.17 2.77 11.63
C LEU A 90 21.59 3.31 13.00
N LYS A 91 21.58 4.63 13.17
CA LYS A 91 21.97 5.30 14.43
C LYS A 91 20.80 5.39 15.42
N ASP A 92 19.57 5.43 14.93
CA ASP A 92 18.38 5.50 15.77
C ASP A 92 17.79 4.10 16.03
N LYS A 93 18.29 3.47 17.09
CA LYS A 93 17.82 2.16 17.57
C LYS A 93 16.31 2.10 17.82
N LYS A 94 15.66 3.24 18.15
CA LYS A 94 14.21 3.29 18.40
C LYS A 94 13.44 3.17 17.09
N THR A 95 13.78 4.00 16.11
CA THR A 95 13.21 3.95 14.76
C THR A 95 13.35 2.56 14.16
N PHE A 96 14.51 1.93 14.32
CA PHE A 96 14.74 0.57 13.86
C PHE A 96 13.82 -0.45 14.55
N LYS A 97 13.71 -0.38 15.88
CA LYS A 97 12.83 -1.27 16.64
C LYS A 97 11.39 -1.15 16.16
N GLU A 98 10.90 0.06 15.90
CA GLU A 98 9.54 0.28 15.39
C GLU A 98 9.31 -0.34 13.99
N LEU A 99 10.31 -0.32 13.09
CA LEU A 99 10.23 -0.97 11.78
C LEU A 99 10.18 -2.50 11.90
N ILE A 100 10.99 -3.06 12.80
CA ILE A 100 11.00 -4.49 13.08
C ILE A 100 9.69 -4.91 13.73
N ASP A 101 9.23 -4.19 14.75
CA ASP A 101 7.98 -4.48 15.45
C ASP A 101 6.78 -4.41 14.48
N PHE A 102 6.77 -3.45 13.55
CA PHE A 102 5.78 -3.38 12.48
C PHE A 102 5.83 -4.61 11.57
N SER A 103 7.01 -4.95 11.05
CA SER A 103 7.16 -6.05 10.07
C SER A 103 6.88 -7.40 10.69
N THR A 104 7.41 -7.64 11.90
CA THR A 104 7.17 -8.86 12.67
C THR A 104 5.73 -8.95 13.12
N GLY A 105 5.06 -7.85 13.44
CA GLY A 105 3.62 -7.78 13.70
C GLY A 105 2.80 -8.24 12.50
N VAL A 106 3.06 -7.66 11.32
CA VAL A 106 2.38 -8.05 10.07
C VAL A 106 2.61 -9.53 9.75
N LEU A 107 3.86 -10.00 9.82
CA LEU A 107 4.16 -11.41 9.58
C LEU A 107 3.52 -12.33 10.61
N LYS A 108 3.51 -11.95 11.89
CA LYS A 108 2.86 -12.72 12.95
C LYS A 108 1.37 -12.85 12.70
N SER A 109 0.66 -11.76 12.37
CA SER A 109 -0.76 -11.85 12.02
C SER A 109 -0.99 -12.74 10.81
N TYR A 110 -0.12 -12.65 9.80
CA TYR A 110 -0.19 -13.51 8.63
C TYR A 110 0.00 -15.00 8.97
N PHE A 111 1.01 -15.34 9.77
CA PHE A 111 1.27 -16.73 10.19
C PHE A 111 0.18 -17.27 11.11
N LEU A 112 -0.33 -16.46 12.04
CA LEU A 112 -1.48 -16.85 12.87
C LEU A 112 -2.70 -17.17 12.00
N GLU A 113 -2.96 -16.36 10.97
CA GLU A 113 -4.06 -16.61 10.05
C GLU A 113 -3.81 -17.89 9.25
N LEU A 114 -2.60 -18.10 8.72
CA LEU A 114 -2.23 -19.37 8.07
C LEU A 114 -2.50 -20.58 8.96
N SER A 115 -2.07 -20.54 10.23
CA SER A 115 -2.27 -21.64 11.17
C SER A 115 -3.75 -21.87 11.50
N ARG A 116 -4.63 -20.86 11.45
CA ARG A 116 -6.08 -21.06 11.53
C ARG A 116 -6.61 -21.78 10.30
N LEU A 117 -6.09 -21.41 9.13
CA LEU A 117 -6.48 -21.94 7.84
C LEU A 117 -5.87 -23.32 7.53
N GLU A 118 -4.97 -23.84 8.38
CA GLU A 118 -4.40 -25.19 8.23
C GLU A 118 -5.47 -26.30 8.22
N THR A 119 -6.65 -26.03 8.79
CA THR A 119 -7.81 -26.94 8.77
C THR A 119 -8.57 -26.95 7.44
N LEU A 120 -8.32 -25.98 6.56
CA LEU A 120 -8.96 -25.82 5.26
C LEU A 120 -8.10 -26.42 4.14
N ASN A 121 -8.72 -26.77 3.02
CA ASN A 121 -7.99 -27.24 1.84
C ASN A 121 -7.24 -26.08 1.14
N LEU A 122 -6.23 -26.40 0.33
CA LEU A 122 -5.33 -25.41 -0.30
C LEU A 122 -6.08 -24.31 -1.09
N MET A 123 -7.21 -24.66 -1.72
CA MET A 123 -8.00 -23.72 -2.54
C MET A 123 -8.79 -22.74 -1.65
N GLU A 124 -9.35 -23.23 -0.54
CA GLU A 124 -10.01 -22.43 0.49
C GLU A 124 -9.02 -21.50 1.20
N ARG A 125 -7.81 -21.97 1.52
CA ARG A 125 -6.74 -21.14 2.07
C ARG A 125 -6.41 -19.97 1.15
N HIS A 126 -6.32 -20.20 -0.15
CA HIS A 126 -6.06 -19.15 -1.14
C HIS A 126 -7.18 -18.13 -1.24
N LEU A 127 -8.45 -18.56 -1.21
CA LEU A 127 -9.59 -17.65 -1.26
C LEU A 127 -9.65 -16.75 -0.01
N VAL A 128 -9.45 -17.31 1.18
CA VAL A 128 -9.48 -16.55 2.45
C VAL A 128 -8.33 -15.53 2.55
N LEU A 129 -7.12 -15.91 2.15
CA LEU A 129 -5.97 -15.00 2.15
C LEU A 129 -6.07 -13.87 1.11
N LEU A 130 -6.85 -14.07 0.05
CA LEU A 130 -7.16 -13.02 -0.93
C LEU A 130 -8.31 -12.11 -0.47
N SER A 131 -9.24 -12.63 0.35
CA SER A 131 -10.40 -11.89 0.85
C SER A 131 -10.20 -11.18 2.19
N GLU A 132 -9.22 -11.56 3.02
CA GLU A 132 -8.99 -10.94 4.35
C GLU A 132 -7.61 -10.25 4.54
N PRO A 133 -7.14 -9.36 3.65
CA PRO A 133 -5.92 -8.59 3.90
C PRO A 133 -6.05 -7.51 4.99
N GLU A 134 -7.28 -7.18 5.42
CA GLU A 134 -7.60 -6.05 6.32
C GLU A 134 -7.01 -6.19 7.73
N ASN A 135 -7.04 -7.38 8.32
CA ASN A 135 -6.56 -7.59 9.68
C ASN A 135 -5.02 -7.62 9.75
N ILE A 136 -4.35 -8.09 8.70
CA ILE A 136 -2.90 -8.33 8.68
C ILE A 136 -2.09 -7.02 8.60
N PHE A 137 -2.67 -5.95 8.04
CA PHE A 137 -2.01 -4.64 7.89
C PHE A 137 -2.63 -3.51 8.72
N SER A 138 -3.55 -3.83 9.64
CA SER A 138 -4.12 -2.88 10.62
C SER A 138 -3.09 -2.28 11.59
N PHE A 139 -1.84 -2.74 11.56
CA PHE A 139 -0.74 -2.20 12.35
C PHE A 139 -0.46 -0.74 12.01
N LYS A 140 -0.52 0.12 13.03
CA LYS A 140 -0.15 1.53 12.93
C LYS A 140 1.27 1.64 12.37
N ARG A 141 1.39 2.19 11.16
CA ARG A 141 2.69 2.39 10.48
C ARG A 141 3.61 3.24 11.38
N PRO A 142 4.90 2.92 11.51
CA PRO A 142 5.85 3.76 12.23
C PRO A 142 5.84 5.19 11.68
N SER A 143 5.45 6.14 12.52
CA SER A 143 5.40 7.57 12.18
C SER A 143 6.66 8.24 12.71
N PHE A 144 7.66 8.42 11.84
CA PHE A 144 8.89 9.09 12.27
C PHE A 144 8.67 10.60 12.43
N SER A 145 9.07 11.15 13.58
CA SER A 145 8.95 12.57 13.86
C SER A 145 9.95 13.38 13.02
N LYS A 146 9.38 14.40 12.37
CA LYS A 146 9.89 15.64 11.74
C LYS A 146 11.33 15.82 11.19
N GLU A 147 12.36 15.00 11.42
CA GLU A 147 13.74 15.34 10.93
C GLU A 147 14.63 14.18 10.44
N GLY A 148 14.17 12.92 10.50
CA GLY A 148 15.02 11.75 10.17
C GLY A 148 14.61 10.98 8.93
N LEU A 149 13.31 10.81 8.75
CA LEU A 149 12.69 10.03 7.68
C LEU A 149 11.37 10.70 7.37
N THR A 150 11.37 11.75 6.55
CA THR A 150 10.17 12.00 5.78
C THR A 150 10.04 10.78 4.85
N PRO A 151 9.05 9.87 5.02
CA PRO A 151 8.54 9.17 3.84
C PRO A 151 8.38 10.26 2.78
N ARG A 152 8.79 10.03 1.52
CA ARG A 152 8.48 10.99 0.45
C ARG A 152 7.00 11.30 0.61
N ARG A 153 6.69 12.46 1.20
CA ARG A 153 5.32 12.85 1.52
C ARG A 153 4.74 13.06 0.15
N LEU A 154 4.05 12.05 -0.36
CA LEU A 154 2.93 12.37 -1.22
C LEU A 154 2.07 13.25 -0.35
N HIS A 155 1.84 14.46 -0.83
CA HIS A 155 1.07 15.45 -0.11
C HIS A 155 -0.25 14.79 0.32
N PRO A 156 -0.79 15.06 1.52
CA PRO A 156 -2.05 14.48 1.99
C PRO A 156 -3.17 14.55 0.94
N ASP A 157 -3.14 15.57 0.10
CA ASP A 157 -4.08 15.82 -1.00
C ASP A 157 -4.02 14.79 -2.15
N TRP A 158 -3.06 13.87 -2.16
CA TRP A 158 -2.88 12.90 -3.26
C TRP A 158 -3.67 11.62 -3.03
N CYS A 159 -4.34 11.52 -1.89
CA CYS A 159 -5.34 10.50 -1.61
C CYS A 159 -6.73 10.86 -2.16
N LEU A 160 -6.95 12.12 -2.57
CA LEU A 160 -8.25 12.63 -2.98
C LEU A 160 -8.69 12.06 -4.33
N SER A 161 -10.00 11.86 -4.47
CA SER A 161 -10.62 11.44 -5.72
C SER A 161 -10.39 12.48 -6.82
N VAL A 162 -10.11 12.03 -8.05
CA VAL A 162 -9.77 12.87 -9.18
C VAL A 162 -10.80 12.73 -10.29
N PHE A 163 -11.21 13.87 -10.85
CA PHE A 163 -12.01 13.91 -12.06
C PHE A 163 -11.18 14.45 -13.24
N ILE A 164 -11.17 13.71 -14.35
CA ILE A 164 -10.38 13.98 -15.56
C ILE A 164 -11.34 14.26 -16.71
N VAL A 165 -11.15 15.38 -17.40
CA VAL A 165 -11.81 15.67 -18.68
C VAL A 165 -10.77 15.71 -19.78
N ALA A 166 -10.98 14.93 -20.85
CA ALA A 166 -10.06 14.90 -21.99
C ALA A 166 -10.79 14.69 -23.34
N PRO A 167 -10.15 15.02 -24.48
CA PRO A 167 -10.72 14.80 -25.81
C PRO A 167 -10.88 13.33 -26.20
N SER A 168 -10.12 12.41 -25.59
CA SER A 168 -10.12 10.99 -25.94
C SER A 168 -10.03 10.09 -24.71
N LEU A 169 -10.61 8.88 -24.79
CA LEU A 169 -10.50 7.87 -23.72
C LEU A 169 -9.04 7.46 -23.47
N GLN A 170 -8.21 7.48 -24.52
CA GLN A 170 -6.79 7.19 -24.40
C GLN A 170 -6.05 8.23 -23.54
N ASP A 171 -6.39 9.51 -23.68
CA ASP A 171 -5.82 10.58 -22.85
C ASP A 171 -6.29 10.48 -21.40
N ILE A 172 -7.55 10.12 -21.17
CA ILE A 172 -8.08 9.84 -19.82
C ILE A 172 -7.27 8.70 -19.18
N LEU A 173 -7.17 7.57 -19.87
CA LEU A 173 -6.47 6.38 -19.37
C LEU A 173 -5.00 6.68 -19.07
N LYS A 174 -4.30 7.35 -19.98
CA LYS A 174 -2.90 7.76 -19.79
C LYS A 174 -2.75 8.66 -18.56
N THR A 175 -3.64 9.64 -18.42
CA THR A 175 -3.64 10.56 -17.27
C THR A 175 -3.93 9.81 -15.97
N ALA A 176 -4.90 8.90 -15.97
CA ALA A 176 -5.26 8.10 -14.82
C ALA A 176 -4.13 7.16 -14.36
N PHE A 177 -3.43 6.51 -15.29
CA PHE A 177 -2.25 5.71 -14.98
C PHE A 177 -1.13 6.53 -14.38
N GLU A 178 -0.87 7.72 -14.93
CA GLU A 178 0.15 8.60 -14.39
C GLU A 178 -0.22 9.08 -12.98
N ILE A 179 -1.49 9.43 -12.72
CA ILE A 179 -1.99 9.76 -11.37
C ILE A 179 -1.80 8.57 -10.42
N HIS A 180 -2.14 7.37 -10.85
CA HIS A 180 -1.95 6.15 -10.08
C HIS A 180 -0.47 5.90 -9.74
N ASP A 181 0.43 5.99 -10.71
CA ASP A 181 1.87 5.82 -10.49
C ASP A 181 2.45 6.93 -9.60
N ILE A 182 1.85 8.11 -9.63
CA ILE A 182 2.17 9.28 -8.81
C ILE A 182 1.64 9.10 -7.36
N SER A 183 0.42 8.59 -7.17
CA SER A 183 -0.14 8.25 -5.85
C SER A 183 0.52 7.00 -5.27
N GLY A 184 1.06 6.14 -6.15
CA GLY A 184 1.67 4.86 -5.83
C GLY A 184 0.75 3.93 -5.05
N ARG A 185 -0.55 4.01 -5.29
CA ARG A 185 -1.49 3.02 -4.77
C ARG A 185 -1.11 1.62 -5.29
N TYR A 186 -1.45 0.56 -4.56
CA TYR A 186 -0.87 -0.76 -4.83
C TYR A 186 -1.45 -1.47 -6.05
N ALA A 187 -2.66 -1.07 -6.47
CA ALA A 187 -3.34 -1.59 -7.63
C ALA A 187 -4.12 -0.49 -8.35
N PHE A 188 -4.27 -0.67 -9.66
CA PHE A 188 -5.11 0.14 -10.53
C PHE A 188 -6.20 -0.79 -11.07
N VAL A 189 -7.43 -0.60 -10.61
CA VAL A 189 -8.53 -1.55 -10.83
C VAL A 189 -9.66 -0.84 -11.58
N PRO A 190 -10.13 -1.37 -12.71
CA PRO A 190 -11.34 -0.85 -13.36
C PRO A 190 -12.56 -1.01 -12.44
N PHE A 191 -13.32 0.06 -12.25
CA PHE A 191 -14.49 0.06 -11.36
C PHE A 191 -15.58 -0.94 -11.79
N LYS A 192 -15.73 -1.16 -13.10
CA LYS A 192 -16.69 -2.12 -13.66
C LYS A 192 -16.42 -3.57 -13.19
N ASP A 193 -15.16 -3.90 -12.87
CA ASP A 193 -14.76 -5.26 -12.49
C ASP A 193 -15.12 -5.58 -11.03
N ILE A 194 -15.43 -4.56 -10.22
CA ILE A 194 -15.67 -4.67 -8.78
C ILE A 194 -17.09 -4.30 -8.36
N TRP A 195 -17.87 -3.62 -9.22
CA TRP A 195 -19.22 -3.18 -8.89
C TRP A 195 -20.15 -4.32 -8.45
N GLY A 196 -20.03 -5.51 -9.06
CA GLY A 196 -20.83 -6.67 -8.66
C GLY A 196 -20.43 -7.30 -7.32
N VAL A 197 -19.33 -6.85 -6.72
CA VAL A 197 -18.76 -7.37 -5.46
C VAL A 197 -18.97 -6.37 -4.32
N ILE A 198 -18.99 -5.07 -4.62
CA ILE A 198 -19.19 -4.00 -3.63
C ILE A 198 -20.66 -3.94 -3.25
N LYS A 199 -20.95 -4.10 -1.96
CA LYS A 199 -22.32 -4.10 -1.43
C LYS A 199 -22.71 -2.76 -0.81
N ASP A 200 -21.73 -1.99 -0.34
CA ASP A 200 -21.92 -0.73 0.38
C ASP A 200 -20.60 0.06 0.49
N SER A 201 -20.65 1.29 1.02
CA SER A 201 -19.46 2.14 1.23
C SER A 201 -18.41 1.51 2.19
N PRO A 202 -18.80 0.88 3.32
CA PRO A 202 -17.84 0.20 4.18
C PRO A 202 -17.06 -0.91 3.47
N SER A 203 -17.70 -1.70 2.60
CA SER A 203 -17.04 -2.78 1.84
C SER A 203 -16.11 -2.29 0.74
N ILE A 204 -16.08 -1.01 0.40
CA ILE A 204 -15.08 -0.45 -0.51
C ILE A 204 -13.88 0.12 0.23
N ASP A 205 -14.06 0.62 1.46
CA ASP A 205 -12.95 1.11 2.32
C ASP A 205 -11.93 0.00 2.59
N THR A 206 -12.41 -1.23 2.71
CA THR A 206 -11.62 -2.44 2.90
C THR A 206 -10.62 -2.73 1.78
N MET A 207 -10.85 -2.20 0.58
CA MET A 207 -9.90 -2.33 -0.53
C MET A 207 -8.58 -1.60 -0.22
N GLY A 208 -8.58 -0.63 0.69
CA GLY A 208 -7.37 0.06 1.12
C GLY A 208 -6.76 0.95 0.03
N ASP A 209 -5.42 0.93 -0.08
CA ASP A 209 -4.64 1.83 -0.94
C ASP A 209 -4.73 1.48 -2.45
N VAL A 210 -5.93 1.39 -3.04
CA VAL A 210 -6.19 1.12 -4.47
C VAL A 210 -6.58 2.38 -5.23
N SER A 211 -6.27 2.47 -6.52
CA SER A 211 -6.88 3.40 -7.45
C SER A 211 -8.01 2.72 -8.22
N LEU A 212 -9.23 3.19 -8.04
CA LEU A 212 -10.41 2.72 -8.77
C LEU A 212 -10.64 3.61 -9.97
N PHE A 213 -10.59 3.02 -11.15
CA PHE A 213 -10.67 3.74 -12.40
C PHE A 213 -12.04 3.61 -13.06
N VAL A 214 -12.70 4.74 -13.25
CA VAL A 214 -13.89 4.88 -14.08
C VAL A 214 -13.46 5.54 -15.37
N GLU A 215 -13.50 4.79 -16.48
CA GLU A 215 -13.03 5.27 -17.78
C GLU A 215 -13.85 6.44 -18.30
N ASP A 216 -15.19 6.34 -18.18
CA ASP A 216 -16.11 7.41 -18.54
C ASP A 216 -17.31 7.37 -17.59
N ILE A 217 -17.54 8.45 -16.86
CA ILE A 217 -18.68 8.57 -15.92
C ILE A 217 -20.02 8.37 -16.62
N ARG A 218 -20.12 8.61 -17.93
CA ARG A 218 -21.34 8.39 -18.72
C ARG A 218 -21.67 6.92 -18.93
N SER A 219 -20.70 6.02 -18.77
CA SER A 219 -20.96 4.58 -18.85
C SER A 219 -21.59 4.03 -17.57
N LEU A 220 -21.68 4.84 -16.52
CA LEU A 220 -22.26 4.44 -15.24
C LEU A 220 -23.77 4.67 -15.24
N ASN A 221 -24.49 3.76 -14.58
CA ASN A 221 -25.92 3.98 -14.29
C ASN A 221 -26.10 4.93 -13.09
N SER A 222 -27.33 5.38 -12.85
CA SER A 222 -27.63 6.33 -11.77
C SER A 222 -27.23 5.85 -10.37
N GLU A 223 -27.31 4.54 -10.10
CA GLU A 223 -26.93 3.95 -8.82
C GLU A 223 -25.41 4.03 -8.60
N GLN A 224 -24.63 3.65 -9.62
CA GLN A 224 -23.18 3.74 -9.63
C GLN A 224 -22.69 5.18 -9.50
N ILE A 225 -23.34 6.13 -10.18
CA ILE A 225 -23.05 7.56 -10.07
C ILE A 225 -23.29 8.05 -8.64
N ASN A 226 -24.44 7.71 -8.05
CA ASN A 226 -24.76 8.13 -6.68
C ASN A 226 -23.77 7.56 -5.67
N PHE A 227 -23.41 6.28 -5.79
CA PHE A 227 -22.40 5.66 -4.96
C PHE A 227 -21.06 6.41 -5.05
N LEU A 228 -20.60 6.66 -6.26
CA LEU A 228 -19.34 7.34 -6.56
C LEU A 228 -19.31 8.75 -6.00
N LEU A 229 -20.38 9.54 -6.15
CA LEU A 229 -20.47 10.90 -5.61
C LEU A 229 -20.49 10.93 -4.08
N ASN A 230 -21.16 9.97 -3.45
CA ASN A 230 -21.21 9.88 -1.99
C ASN A 230 -19.85 9.49 -1.42
N TYR A 231 -19.17 8.54 -2.09
CA TYR A 231 -17.91 8.00 -1.62
C TYR A 231 -16.69 8.87 -1.95
N SER A 232 -16.71 9.61 -3.06
CA SER A 232 -15.53 10.36 -3.53
C SER A 232 -15.06 11.47 -2.59
N SER A 233 -15.91 11.86 -1.64
CA SER A 233 -15.61 12.77 -0.53
C SER A 233 -14.88 12.13 0.65
N SER A 234 -14.78 10.79 0.69
CA SER A 234 -14.04 10.06 1.72
C SER A 234 -12.54 10.32 1.62
N LEU A 235 -11.91 10.55 2.77
CA LEU A 235 -10.45 10.65 2.90
C LEU A 235 -9.80 9.29 3.19
N GLU A 236 -10.61 8.28 3.49
CA GLU A 236 -10.19 6.93 3.83
C GLU A 236 -10.56 5.97 2.68
N GLY A 237 -9.70 4.98 2.40
CA GLY A 237 -9.95 3.95 1.40
C GLY A 237 -9.41 4.23 -0.02
N PRO A 238 -9.96 3.53 -1.04
CA PRO A 238 -9.55 3.69 -2.43
C PRO A 238 -9.74 5.10 -2.98
N GLN A 239 -8.81 5.51 -3.84
CA GLN A 239 -8.92 6.74 -4.61
C GLN A 239 -9.69 6.46 -5.88
N PHE A 240 -10.75 7.23 -6.10
CA PHE A 240 -11.42 7.24 -7.38
C PHE A 240 -10.67 8.12 -8.38
N ILE A 241 -10.49 7.60 -9.59
CA ILE A 241 -10.00 8.34 -10.75
C ILE A 241 -11.06 8.19 -11.84
N VAL A 242 -11.75 9.28 -12.14
CA VAL A 242 -12.97 9.28 -12.94
C VAL A 242 -12.76 10.11 -14.19
N GLY A 243 -13.01 9.53 -15.35
CA GLY A 243 -12.93 10.19 -16.64
C GLY A 243 -14.27 10.72 -17.15
N ALA A 244 -14.21 11.71 -18.03
CA ALA A 244 -15.29 12.11 -18.93
C ALA A 244 -14.70 12.67 -20.24
N LEU A 245 -15.34 12.40 -21.39
CA LEU A 245 -14.96 13.07 -22.63
C LEU A 245 -15.38 14.56 -22.59
N GLU A 246 -14.60 15.40 -23.26
CA GLU A 246 -14.92 16.81 -23.41
C GLU A 246 -16.23 17.02 -24.20
N GLY A 247 -17.02 18.02 -23.80
CA GLY A 247 -18.22 18.46 -24.51
C GLY A 247 -19.55 18.00 -23.92
N ASP A 248 -19.56 16.96 -23.08
CA ASP A 248 -20.80 16.47 -22.47
C ASP A 248 -20.56 15.85 -21.08
N LEU A 249 -20.79 16.66 -20.03
CA LEU A 249 -20.68 16.21 -18.65
C LEU A 249 -22.08 15.81 -18.17
N PRO A 250 -22.29 14.55 -17.71
CA PRO A 250 -23.61 14.10 -17.27
C PRO A 250 -24.07 14.72 -15.94
N LEU A 251 -23.17 15.43 -15.26
CA LEU A 251 -23.42 16.08 -13.98
C LEU A 251 -23.04 17.55 -14.05
N SER A 252 -23.77 18.38 -13.31
CA SER A 252 -23.43 19.79 -13.19
C SER A 252 -22.03 19.95 -12.60
N ARG A 253 -21.33 21.00 -13.06
CA ARG A 253 -19.99 21.31 -12.59
C ARG A 253 -19.89 21.42 -11.06
N ARG A 254 -20.91 21.99 -10.42
CA ARG A 254 -20.99 22.14 -8.96
C ARG A 254 -20.98 20.81 -8.23
N VAL A 255 -21.71 19.81 -8.73
CA VAL A 255 -21.76 18.46 -8.14
C VAL A 255 -20.40 17.79 -8.26
N LEU A 256 -19.77 17.91 -9.43
CA LEU A 256 -18.43 17.36 -9.67
C LEU A 256 -17.37 18.01 -8.78
N ASP A 257 -17.39 19.33 -8.61
CA ASP A 257 -16.42 20.04 -7.74
C ASP A 257 -16.60 19.70 -6.25
N GLN A 258 -17.82 19.37 -5.83
CA GLN A 258 -18.08 18.91 -4.46
C GLN A 258 -17.60 17.47 -4.24
N ALA A 259 -17.81 16.61 -5.23
CA ALA A 259 -17.47 15.20 -5.16
C ALA A 259 -15.97 14.94 -5.40
N PHE A 260 -15.33 15.71 -6.27
CA PHE A 260 -13.95 15.52 -6.69
C PHE A 260 -13.10 16.74 -6.36
N PRO A 261 -12.30 16.65 -5.27
CA PRO A 261 -11.45 17.77 -4.85
C PRO A 261 -10.42 18.18 -5.89
N LEU A 262 -10.03 17.24 -6.77
CA LEU A 262 -9.08 17.49 -7.84
C LEU A 262 -9.75 17.32 -9.20
N PHE A 263 -9.76 18.40 -9.98
CA PHE A 263 -10.28 18.41 -11.35
C PHE A 263 -9.17 18.72 -12.35
N ILE A 264 -8.97 17.82 -13.31
CA ILE A 264 -7.92 17.91 -14.34
C ILE A 264 -8.57 18.02 -15.71
N LYS A 265 -8.26 19.11 -16.43
CA LYS A 265 -8.62 19.25 -17.84
C LYS A 265 -7.39 19.01 -18.72
N VAL A 266 -7.46 18.01 -19.59
CA VAL A 266 -6.39 17.64 -20.52
C VAL A 266 -6.69 18.27 -21.88
N ASN A 267 -6.26 19.51 -22.10
CA ASN A 267 -6.51 20.21 -23.38
C ASN A 267 -5.59 19.72 -24.53
N LYS A 268 -4.49 19.03 -24.20
CA LYS A 268 -3.52 18.48 -25.14
C LYS A 268 -2.99 17.17 -24.57
N PRO A 269 -2.61 16.19 -25.40
CA PRO A 269 -2.02 14.94 -24.94
C PRO A 269 -0.84 15.22 -24.02
N LEU A 270 -0.80 14.56 -22.86
CA LEU A 270 0.31 14.70 -21.92
C LEU A 270 1.61 14.25 -22.62
N LYS A 271 2.54 15.18 -22.81
CA LYS A 271 3.82 14.89 -23.46
C LYS A 271 4.70 14.00 -22.59
N ASP A 272 4.71 14.25 -21.27
CA ASP A 272 5.50 13.50 -20.31
C ASP A 272 4.94 13.60 -18.87
N ARG A 273 5.45 12.73 -18.00
CA ARG A 273 5.16 12.68 -16.56
C ARG A 273 5.53 13.96 -15.81
N HIS A 274 6.50 14.73 -16.30
CA HIS A 274 6.94 15.97 -15.67
C HIS A 274 5.86 17.06 -15.81
N SER A 275 5.22 17.12 -16.97
CA SER A 275 4.12 18.03 -17.30
C SER A 275 2.91 17.78 -16.40
N LEU A 276 2.57 16.51 -16.15
CA LEU A 276 1.50 16.17 -15.22
C LEU A 276 1.85 16.56 -13.78
N LYS A 277 3.07 16.24 -13.31
CA LYS A 277 3.52 16.66 -11.97
C LYS A 277 3.46 18.18 -11.78
N LYS A 278 3.77 18.96 -12.83
CA LYS A 278 3.66 20.42 -12.82
C LYS A 278 2.20 20.87 -12.74
N LEU A 279 1.32 20.26 -13.54
CA LEU A 279 -0.12 20.55 -13.54
C LEU A 279 -0.75 20.24 -12.16
N LEU A 280 -0.44 19.07 -11.60
CA LEU A 280 -0.91 18.63 -10.29
C LEU A 280 -0.40 19.54 -9.16
N ARG A 281 0.86 20.00 -9.21
CA ARG A 281 1.39 20.96 -8.22
C ARG A 281 0.68 22.31 -8.25
N ASN A 282 0.24 22.74 -9.42
CA ASN A 282 -0.46 24.01 -9.60
C ASN A 282 -1.95 23.92 -9.24
N GLN A 283 -2.50 22.71 -9.13
CA GLN A 283 -3.92 22.45 -8.83
C GLN A 283 -4.15 21.87 -7.43
N ALA A 284 -3.12 21.44 -6.70
CA ALA A 284 -3.26 21.13 -5.28
C ALA A 284 -3.79 22.38 -4.55
N PRO A 285 -4.71 22.23 -3.60
CA PRO A 285 -5.21 23.36 -2.82
C PRO A 285 -4.04 23.99 -2.07
N MET A 286 -3.48 25.05 -2.63
CA MET A 286 -2.71 26.03 -1.87
C MET A 286 -3.61 26.47 -0.72
N ASP A 287 -3.05 26.45 0.49
CA ASP A 287 -3.63 27.01 1.71
C ASP A 287 -4.68 28.09 1.39
N LYS A 288 -5.93 27.89 1.82
CA LYS A 288 -7.03 28.85 1.64
C LYS A 288 -6.76 30.24 2.28
N ASN A 289 -5.58 30.44 2.86
CA ASN A 289 -5.15 31.65 3.54
C ASN A 289 -4.02 32.43 2.84
N ASN A 290 -3.59 32.08 1.62
CA ASN A 290 -2.55 32.85 0.94
C ASN A 290 -2.92 33.29 -0.49
N LEU A 291 -3.04 34.62 -0.63
CA LEU A 291 -2.63 35.45 -1.78
C LEU A 291 -3.49 35.29 -3.05
N PHE A 292 -4.40 36.25 -3.34
CA PHE A 292 -4.04 37.45 -4.12
C PHE A 292 -2.58 37.46 -4.59
N LEU A 293 -2.37 37.22 -5.88
CA LEU A 293 -1.22 37.80 -6.57
C LEU A 293 -1.71 38.73 -7.68
N PRO A 294 -1.14 39.94 -7.76
CA PRO A 294 -1.43 40.90 -8.81
C PRO A 294 -0.70 40.47 -10.09
N ILE A 295 -1.37 40.54 -11.24
CA ILE A 295 -1.12 41.49 -12.34
C ILE A 295 -2.47 41.71 -13.03
#